data_AF-A0A535GSZ8-F1
#
_entry.id   AF-A0A535GSZ8-F1
#
_cell.length_a   1.000
_cell.length_b   1.000
_cell.length_c   1.000
_cell.angle_alpha   90.00
_cell.angle_beta   90.00
_cell.angle_gamma   90.00
#
_symmetry.space_group_name_H-M   'P 1'
#
loop_
_entity.id
_entity.type
_entity.pdbx_description
1 polymer ?
#
loop_
_entity_poly.entity_id
_entity_poly.type
_entity_poly.pdbx_seq_one_letter_code
_entity_poly.pdbx_strand_id
1 'polypeptide(L)'
;MRSRARAILSTERRLVAGAQVRAGARAGYRGVGDGPGEPHVVRADFIGASAGDVIPTGEAIACIVHLTDLHVTDAQSPARFEFVNRMWGDPRFRELLTMQRPHETLNTHAIAAMVRTINSVQSGPLTGAAPQVVAVTGDGIDNTQHNELANLLALLGGGTVRPDSGAPGYDGVQRADWAGEIFWKPDGPEDGDSFQAGLGFPRHPGLLEEAMQPFESQGLALPWLRCWGNHEEVCQGVGVVTRELSRRMAGSRKPIAMPPDIDPDSALETFVQAPERFMTDRYLEVAADPGRRPIERQDLLPESYYVHDAGPVRFITLDTVCGRGGADGSIDATQLHWLERRLEEVHSRFRTRDGSVVPTRNENRYVVVLSHHGYDSLSNPRCEQRADELLELLLRFDNVILWLNGHIHGNRVVGRKGARHGQGFWEVTTASLVDWPCQARLVEVFRTAAGALAIGCTMLDHDGEGLAGLHRELAANVPDNGFDSWRPGRLSGDPHAFGAGSPVGIGKSHLPMNGEDMLRRARQWRIVRHRRWAW
;
A
#
# COMPACT_ATOMS: atom_id res chain seq x y z
N MET A 1 -21.51 -7.00 -29.78
CA MET A 1 -21.08 -8.07 -28.86
C MET A 1 -20.73 -7.42 -27.53
N ARG A 2 -20.92 -8.08 -26.37
CA ARG A 2 -20.21 -7.65 -25.15
C ARG A 2 -18.72 -7.95 -25.34
N SER A 3 -17.84 -7.12 -24.79
CA SER A 3 -16.43 -7.49 -24.66
C SER A 3 -16.33 -8.80 -23.86
N ARG A 4 -15.30 -9.61 -24.10
CA ARG A 4 -14.93 -10.62 -23.12
C ARG A 4 -14.43 -9.88 -21.88
N ALA A 5 -14.95 -10.23 -20.70
CA ALA A 5 -14.43 -9.69 -19.45
C ALA A 5 -12.90 -9.94 -19.43
N ARG A 6 -12.14 -8.90 -19.10
CA ARG A 6 -10.69 -9.00 -18.93
C ARG A 6 -10.40 -10.00 -17.81
N ALA A 7 -9.38 -10.83 -18.00
CA ALA A 7 -8.86 -11.65 -16.91
C ALA A 7 -8.36 -10.74 -15.77
N ILE A 8 -8.91 -10.93 -14.57
CA ILE A 8 -8.66 -10.10 -13.37
C ILE A 8 -7.68 -10.74 -12.40
N LEU A 9 -7.26 -12.00 -12.62
CA LEU A 9 -6.32 -12.72 -11.77
C LEU A 9 -4.97 -12.84 -12.47
N SER A 10 -3.88 -12.50 -11.77
CA SER A 10 -2.52 -12.57 -12.32
C SER A 10 -2.12 -13.96 -12.82
N THR A 11 -2.76 -15.01 -12.29
CA THR A 11 -2.59 -16.43 -12.68
C THR A 11 -3.13 -16.75 -14.07
N GLU A 12 -4.08 -15.97 -14.59
CA GLU A 12 -4.63 -16.12 -15.94
C GLU A 12 -3.85 -15.26 -16.95
N ARG A 13 -3.61 -14.00 -16.57
CA ARG A 13 -2.94 -12.98 -17.39
C ARG A 13 -2.30 -11.96 -16.46
N ARG A 14 -1.05 -11.59 -16.73
CA ARG A 14 -0.37 -10.50 -16.01
C ARG A 14 -0.35 -9.20 -16.83
N LEU A 15 0.03 -8.12 -16.18
CA LEU A 15 0.29 -6.83 -16.83
C LEU A 15 1.78 -6.68 -17.15
N VAL A 16 2.11 -6.11 -18.31
CA VAL A 16 3.49 -5.89 -18.77
C VAL A 16 3.62 -4.58 -19.54
N ALA A 17 4.85 -4.09 -19.74
CA ALA A 17 5.13 -2.98 -20.65
C ALA A 17 4.78 -3.36 -22.10
N GLY A 18 3.77 -2.69 -22.67
CA GLY A 18 3.29 -2.91 -24.03
C GLY A 18 4.11 -2.19 -25.10
N ALA A 19 3.47 -1.94 -26.24
CA ALA A 19 4.03 -1.11 -27.31
C ALA A 19 4.23 0.34 -26.84
N GLN A 20 5.27 0.99 -27.35
CA GLN A 20 5.47 2.42 -27.16
C GLN A 20 4.43 3.20 -28.00
N VAL A 21 3.68 4.08 -27.35
CA VAL A 21 2.61 4.89 -27.96
C VAL A 21 3.15 6.22 -28.47
N ARG A 22 4.04 6.86 -27.69
CA ARG A 22 4.67 8.16 -28.01
C ARG A 22 6.10 8.18 -27.50
N ALA A 23 6.99 8.88 -28.22
CA ALA A 23 8.38 9.09 -27.79
C ALA A 23 8.51 10.43 -27.05
N GLY A 24 9.31 10.45 -25.98
CA GLY A 24 9.86 11.67 -25.38
C GLY A 24 11.38 11.66 -25.45
N ALA A 25 12.01 12.79 -25.12
CA ALA A 25 13.45 12.99 -25.24
C ALA A 25 14.32 12.20 -24.24
N ARG A 26 13.71 11.60 -23.20
CA ARG A 26 14.39 10.80 -22.16
C ARG A 26 13.88 9.35 -22.14
N ALA A 27 12.56 9.18 -22.26
CA ALA A 27 11.89 7.88 -22.32
C ALA A 27 10.68 7.95 -23.27
N GLY A 28 10.17 6.79 -23.69
CA GLY A 28 8.93 6.69 -24.46
C GLY A 28 7.79 6.10 -23.62
N TYR A 29 6.61 6.71 -23.71
CA TYR A 29 5.40 6.27 -23.03
C TYR A 29 4.84 5.01 -23.69
N ARG A 30 4.42 4.02 -22.88
CA ARG A 30 4.05 2.68 -23.32
C ARG A 30 2.68 2.28 -22.80
N GLY A 31 1.90 1.61 -23.64
CA GLY A 31 0.59 1.09 -23.22
C GLY A 31 0.71 -0.09 -22.25
N VAL A 32 -0.32 -0.38 -21.46
CA VAL A 32 -0.35 -1.61 -20.62
C VAL A 32 -0.66 -2.84 -21.48
N GLY A 33 0.30 -3.75 -21.56
CA GLY A 33 0.21 -4.99 -22.33
C GLY A 33 -0.33 -6.20 -21.55
N ASP A 34 -0.61 -7.26 -22.31
CA ASP A 34 -1.04 -8.58 -21.84
C ASP A 34 0.18 -9.52 -21.81
N GLY A 35 0.55 -9.99 -20.61
CA GLY A 35 1.54 -11.05 -20.43
C GLY A 35 0.87 -12.39 -20.08
N PRO A 36 1.55 -13.54 -20.31
CA PRO A 36 1.07 -14.83 -19.84
C PRO A 36 0.90 -14.83 -18.31
N GLY A 37 -0.11 -15.54 -17.81
CA GLY A 37 -0.39 -15.64 -16.39
C GLY A 37 0.77 -16.21 -15.56
N GLU A 38 0.88 -15.75 -14.31
CA GLU A 38 1.93 -16.13 -13.37
C GLU A 38 1.44 -17.27 -12.46
N PRO A 39 1.95 -18.50 -12.63
CA PRO A 39 1.54 -19.63 -11.80
C PRO A 39 2.06 -19.47 -10.36
N HIS A 40 1.31 -19.98 -9.39
CA HIS A 40 1.71 -19.91 -7.98
C HIS A 40 3.05 -20.61 -7.72
N VAL A 41 4.00 -19.87 -7.15
CA VAL A 41 5.31 -20.41 -6.74
C VAL A 41 5.22 -20.95 -5.31
N VAL A 42 5.38 -22.26 -5.16
CA VAL A 42 5.35 -22.93 -3.85
C VAL A 42 6.55 -22.54 -2.99
N ARG A 43 6.31 -21.93 -1.82
CA ARG A 43 7.35 -21.63 -0.83
C ARG A 43 7.24 -22.52 0.40
N ALA A 44 8.17 -23.46 0.52
CA ALA A 44 8.22 -24.43 1.62
C ALA A 44 9.06 -23.94 2.84
N ASP A 45 9.09 -22.63 3.09
CA ASP A 45 10.06 -21.96 3.99
C ASP A 45 10.12 -22.50 5.43
N PHE A 46 9.02 -23.06 5.93
CA PHE A 46 8.88 -23.60 7.30
C PHE A 46 8.96 -25.14 7.37
N ILE A 47 8.73 -25.84 6.25
CA ILE A 47 8.53 -27.31 6.21
C ILE A 47 9.50 -28.06 5.29
N GLY A 48 10.35 -27.33 4.55
CA GLY A 48 11.38 -27.86 3.67
C GLY A 48 10.83 -28.64 2.47
N ALA A 49 11.70 -29.37 1.76
CA ALA A 49 11.32 -30.19 0.60
C ALA A 49 10.27 -31.29 0.90
N SER A 50 9.93 -31.50 2.18
CA SER A 50 8.84 -32.34 2.67
C SER A 50 7.43 -31.76 2.50
N ALA A 51 7.26 -30.60 1.85
CA ALA A 51 5.95 -29.96 1.64
C ALA A 51 4.91 -30.85 0.94
N GLY A 52 5.35 -31.72 0.02
CA GLY A 52 4.46 -32.47 -0.87
C GLY A 52 3.73 -31.55 -1.87
N ASP A 53 2.70 -32.10 -2.51
CA ASP A 53 1.85 -31.33 -3.42
C ASP A 53 0.94 -30.40 -2.61
N VAL A 54 0.87 -29.12 -2.98
CA VAL A 54 0.05 -28.09 -2.30
C VAL A 54 -1.41 -28.15 -2.75
N ILE A 55 -1.89 -29.35 -3.09
CA ILE A 55 -3.28 -29.61 -3.50
C ILE A 55 -4.19 -29.38 -2.28
N PRO A 56 -5.19 -28.49 -2.35
CA PRO A 56 -6.14 -28.27 -1.25
C PRO A 56 -6.93 -29.53 -0.90
N THR A 57 -7.36 -29.63 0.35
CA THR A 57 -8.26 -30.70 0.81
C THR A 57 -9.27 -30.18 1.82
N GLY A 58 -10.52 -30.64 1.70
CA GLY A 58 -11.65 -30.11 2.46
C GLY A 58 -12.04 -28.69 2.06
N GLU A 59 -12.76 -28.01 2.94
CA GLU A 59 -13.17 -26.61 2.77
C GLU A 59 -12.02 -25.64 3.07
N ALA A 60 -12.06 -24.45 2.47
CA ALA A 60 -11.13 -23.37 2.81
C ALA A 60 -11.38 -22.88 4.25
N ILE A 61 -10.29 -22.50 4.93
CA ILE A 61 -10.32 -21.92 6.28
C ILE A 61 -10.77 -20.46 6.21
N ALA A 62 -10.30 -19.73 5.20
CA ALA A 62 -10.75 -18.38 4.86
C ALA A 62 -10.38 -18.01 3.41
N CYS A 63 -11.14 -17.08 2.84
CA CYS A 63 -10.82 -16.42 1.57
C CYS A 63 -10.98 -14.90 1.79
N ILE A 64 -9.88 -14.16 1.66
CA ILE A 64 -9.76 -12.76 2.09
C ILE A 64 -9.30 -11.92 0.89
N VAL A 65 -9.95 -10.79 0.64
CA VAL A 65 -9.38 -9.76 -0.25
C VAL A 65 -8.58 -8.79 0.61
N HIS A 66 -7.39 -8.43 0.18
CA HIS A 66 -6.49 -7.47 0.83
C HIS A 66 -6.23 -6.29 -0.11
N LEU A 67 -6.48 -5.10 0.41
CA LEU A 67 -6.42 -3.81 -0.26
C LEU A 67 -5.66 -2.84 0.65
N THR A 68 -4.90 -1.90 0.09
CA THR A 68 -4.06 -0.98 0.88
C THR A 68 -3.65 0.22 0.04
N ASP A 69 -3.22 1.29 0.71
CA ASP A 69 -2.53 2.44 0.12
C ASP A 69 -3.33 2.95 -1.11
N LEU A 70 -4.56 3.38 -0.84
CA LEU A 70 -5.53 3.85 -1.81
C LEU A 70 -5.35 5.32 -2.18
N HIS A 71 -4.95 6.18 -1.24
CA HIS A 71 -4.79 7.63 -1.44
C HIS A 71 -5.97 8.28 -2.16
N VAL A 72 -7.17 8.27 -1.56
CA VAL A 72 -8.23 9.20 -2.00
C VAL A 72 -7.73 10.62 -1.74
N THR A 73 -7.41 11.36 -2.81
CA THR A 73 -6.67 12.63 -2.76
C THR A 73 -7.54 13.80 -3.18
N ASP A 74 -7.51 14.89 -2.42
CA ASP A 74 -7.95 16.20 -2.91
C ASP A 74 -6.81 16.88 -3.69
N ALA A 75 -6.72 16.57 -4.99
CA ALA A 75 -5.68 17.10 -5.89
C ALA A 75 -5.69 18.64 -6.05
N GLN A 76 -6.71 19.32 -5.55
CA GLN A 76 -6.84 20.79 -5.58
C GLN A 76 -6.45 21.43 -4.24
N SER A 77 -6.31 20.64 -3.17
CA SER A 77 -6.03 21.13 -1.82
C SER A 77 -4.74 21.95 -1.73
N PRO A 78 -4.73 23.09 -0.99
CA PRO A 78 -3.53 23.85 -0.67
C PRO A 78 -2.41 23.04 0.00
N ALA A 79 -2.75 21.98 0.76
CA ALA A 79 -1.79 21.20 1.54
C ALA A 79 -1.23 19.98 0.78
N ARG A 80 -1.21 20.02 -0.55
CA ARG A 80 -0.63 18.99 -1.44
C ARG A 80 0.86 19.20 -1.76
N PHE A 81 1.39 20.40 -1.49
CA PHE A 81 2.84 20.74 -1.56
C PHE A 81 3.57 20.34 -2.86
N GLU A 82 2.87 20.27 -4.00
CA GLU A 82 3.35 19.56 -5.19
C GLU A 82 4.64 20.16 -5.79
N PHE A 83 4.92 21.42 -5.49
CA PHE A 83 6.15 22.10 -5.89
C PHE A 83 7.43 21.43 -5.35
N VAL A 84 7.33 20.60 -4.30
CA VAL A 84 8.46 19.82 -3.74
C VAL A 84 8.97 18.80 -4.76
N ASN A 85 8.14 18.33 -5.71
CA ASN A 85 8.58 17.46 -6.81
C ASN A 85 9.71 18.05 -7.68
N ARG A 86 9.95 19.37 -7.63
CA ARG A 86 11.14 20.00 -8.26
C ARG A 86 12.46 19.52 -7.65
N MET A 87 12.44 18.97 -6.44
CA MET A 87 13.60 18.49 -5.71
C MET A 87 13.93 17.00 -5.97
N TRP A 88 13.33 16.37 -6.99
CA TRP A 88 13.57 14.95 -7.35
C TRP A 88 15.05 14.56 -7.48
N GLY A 89 15.90 15.48 -7.94
CA GLY A 89 17.35 15.26 -8.06
C GLY A 89 18.15 15.43 -6.77
N ASP A 90 17.53 15.80 -5.65
CA ASP A 90 18.18 16.06 -4.36
C ASP A 90 17.80 14.96 -3.35
N PRO A 91 18.75 14.08 -2.94
CA PRO A 91 18.45 12.93 -2.09
C PRO A 91 17.95 13.31 -0.69
N ARG A 92 18.10 14.57 -0.27
CA ARG A 92 17.60 15.08 1.03
C ARG A 92 16.09 15.19 1.08
N PHE A 93 15.44 15.34 -0.07
CA PHE A 93 13.97 15.42 -0.19
C PHE A 93 13.32 14.05 -0.42
N ARG A 94 14.08 12.95 -0.41
CA ARG A 94 13.58 11.61 -0.77
C ARG A 94 12.39 11.14 0.07
N GLU A 95 12.36 11.45 1.37
CA GLU A 95 11.22 11.11 2.26
C GLU A 95 10.06 12.12 2.18
N LEU A 96 10.19 13.16 1.34
CA LEU A 96 9.13 14.11 0.97
C LEU A 96 8.71 13.93 -0.50
N LEU A 97 8.94 12.76 -1.08
CA LEU A 97 8.64 12.48 -2.49
C LEU A 97 8.02 11.09 -2.68
N THR A 98 7.05 10.92 -3.57
CA THR A 98 6.45 11.94 -4.44
C THR A 98 5.24 12.62 -3.79
N MET A 99 5.17 13.94 -3.81
CA MET A 99 3.98 14.69 -3.37
C MET A 99 2.86 14.61 -4.43
N GLN A 100 3.24 14.59 -5.72
CA GLN A 100 2.32 14.61 -6.85
C GLN A 100 2.56 13.45 -7.82
N ARG A 101 1.49 12.88 -8.36
CA ARG A 101 1.49 11.80 -9.37
C ARG A 101 0.67 12.24 -10.58
N PRO A 102 1.09 11.97 -11.83
CA PRO A 102 0.35 12.41 -13.02
C PRO A 102 -1.08 11.84 -13.10
N HIS A 103 -1.35 10.75 -12.39
CA HIS A 103 -2.60 10.00 -12.41
C HIS A 103 -3.52 10.19 -11.20
N GLU A 104 -3.13 10.97 -10.17
CA GLU A 104 -3.88 11.07 -8.91
C GLU A 104 -5.34 11.54 -9.06
N THR A 105 -5.59 12.42 -10.03
CA THR A 105 -6.93 12.91 -10.40
C THR A 105 -7.87 11.82 -10.91
N LEU A 106 -7.34 10.66 -11.32
CA LEU A 106 -8.11 9.50 -11.80
C LEU A 106 -8.28 8.40 -10.72
N ASN A 107 -7.69 8.57 -9.53
CA ASN A 107 -7.55 7.50 -8.55
C ASN A 107 -8.89 7.04 -7.95
N THR A 108 -9.83 7.97 -7.73
CA THR A 108 -11.21 7.64 -7.32
C THR A 108 -11.89 6.67 -8.30
N HIS A 109 -11.65 6.83 -9.61
CA HIS A 109 -12.18 5.94 -10.65
C HIS A 109 -11.48 4.57 -10.65
N ALA A 110 -10.19 4.50 -10.35
CA ALA A 110 -9.45 3.25 -10.18
C ALA A 110 -9.90 2.47 -8.93
N ILE A 111 -10.15 3.15 -7.81
CA ILE A 111 -10.74 2.57 -6.59
C ILE A 111 -12.15 2.04 -6.90
N ALA A 112 -12.99 2.81 -7.58
CA ALA A 112 -14.32 2.36 -7.98
C ALA A 112 -14.28 1.13 -8.91
N ALA A 113 -13.30 1.05 -9.82
CA ALA A 113 -13.07 -0.13 -10.65
C ALA A 113 -12.63 -1.35 -9.83
N MET A 114 -11.72 -1.17 -8.86
CA MET A 114 -11.33 -2.24 -7.96
C MET A 114 -12.50 -2.74 -7.12
N VAL A 115 -13.38 -1.85 -6.62
CA VAL A 115 -14.61 -2.22 -5.91
C VAL A 115 -15.54 -3.06 -6.79
N ARG A 116 -15.80 -2.66 -8.06
CA ARG A 116 -16.57 -3.48 -9.01
C ARG A 116 -15.96 -4.85 -9.24
N THR A 117 -14.62 -4.93 -9.34
CA THR A 117 -13.92 -6.19 -9.55
C THR A 117 -13.95 -7.08 -8.31
N ILE A 118 -13.76 -6.54 -7.11
CA ILE A 118 -13.90 -7.30 -5.85
C ILE A 118 -15.30 -7.90 -5.75
N ASN A 119 -16.34 -7.11 -6.07
CA ASN A 119 -17.74 -7.57 -6.07
C ASN A 119 -18.04 -8.67 -7.12
N SER A 120 -17.16 -8.90 -8.11
CA SER A 120 -17.34 -9.94 -9.13
C SER A 120 -16.55 -11.23 -8.86
N VAL A 121 -15.66 -11.25 -7.85
CA VAL A 121 -14.91 -12.47 -7.45
C VAL A 121 -15.85 -13.44 -6.72
N GLN A 122 -16.39 -14.41 -7.45
CA GLN A 122 -17.28 -15.44 -6.89
C GLN A 122 -16.53 -16.56 -6.14
N SER A 123 -15.25 -16.78 -6.46
CA SER A 123 -14.43 -17.87 -5.89
C SER A 123 -12.93 -17.59 -6.03
N GLY A 124 -12.14 -18.09 -5.09
CA GLY A 124 -10.68 -18.11 -5.19
C GLY A 124 -10.15 -19.22 -6.11
N PRO A 125 -9.08 -18.98 -6.88
CA PRO A 125 -8.59 -19.90 -7.91
C PRO A 125 -7.94 -21.17 -7.36
N LEU A 126 -7.49 -21.19 -6.09
CA LEU A 126 -6.91 -22.40 -5.49
C LEU A 126 -7.99 -23.29 -4.86
N THR A 127 -8.86 -22.71 -4.04
CA THR A 127 -9.78 -23.44 -3.16
C THR A 127 -11.22 -23.50 -3.66
N GLY A 128 -11.60 -22.62 -4.60
CA GLY A 128 -12.98 -22.43 -5.03
C GLY A 128 -13.86 -21.67 -4.02
N ALA A 129 -13.33 -21.26 -2.86
CA ALA A 129 -14.11 -20.57 -1.84
C ALA A 129 -14.37 -19.10 -2.19
N ALA A 130 -15.62 -18.64 -2.01
CA ALA A 130 -15.98 -17.24 -2.15
C ALA A 130 -15.26 -16.37 -1.11
N PRO A 131 -14.83 -15.13 -1.47
CA PRO A 131 -14.28 -14.19 -0.50
C PRO A 131 -15.29 -13.84 0.61
N GLN A 132 -14.80 -13.68 1.83
CA GLN A 132 -15.63 -13.55 3.04
C GLN A 132 -15.51 -12.16 3.69
N VAL A 133 -14.36 -11.50 3.52
CA VAL A 133 -14.03 -10.21 4.13
C VAL A 133 -12.98 -9.48 3.29
N VAL A 134 -13.02 -8.16 3.31
CA VAL A 134 -11.96 -7.29 2.74
C VAL A 134 -11.14 -6.68 3.87
N ALA A 135 -9.82 -6.82 3.85
CA ALA A 135 -8.89 -6.12 4.74
C ALA A 135 -8.33 -4.88 4.02
N VAL A 136 -8.48 -3.70 4.63
CA VAL A 136 -8.01 -2.39 4.14
C VAL A 136 -6.91 -1.87 5.08
N THR A 137 -5.64 -2.06 4.73
CA THR A 137 -4.50 -1.80 5.65
C THR A 137 -3.99 -0.35 5.64
N GLY A 138 -4.90 0.61 5.82
CA GLY A 138 -4.55 2.04 5.96
C GLY A 138 -4.26 2.76 4.64
N ASP A 139 -3.96 4.06 4.75
CA ASP A 139 -3.71 5.00 3.66
C ASP A 139 -4.83 4.99 2.62
N GLY A 140 -6.06 4.99 3.14
CA GLY A 140 -7.30 5.13 2.38
C GLY A 140 -7.48 6.54 1.79
N ILE A 141 -7.08 7.57 2.53
CA ILE A 141 -7.02 8.98 2.09
C ILE A 141 -5.57 9.43 1.92
N ASP A 142 -5.32 10.66 1.44
CA ASP A 142 -3.96 11.15 1.19
C ASP A 142 -3.47 12.25 2.15
N ASN A 143 -4.35 13.04 2.76
CA ASN A 143 -3.91 14.28 3.38
C ASN A 143 -4.65 14.64 4.68
N THR A 144 -5.21 13.63 5.36
CA THR A 144 -5.96 13.76 6.61
C THR A 144 -7.26 14.57 6.44
N GLN A 145 -7.80 14.73 5.22
CA GLN A 145 -8.89 15.68 4.97
C GLN A 145 -10.28 15.03 4.95
N HIS A 146 -11.29 15.75 5.45
CA HIS A 146 -12.64 15.19 5.61
C HIS A 146 -13.40 15.01 4.28
N ASN A 147 -13.11 15.82 3.25
CA ASN A 147 -13.63 15.62 1.90
C ASN A 147 -13.06 14.36 1.24
N GLU A 148 -11.77 14.08 1.44
CA GLU A 148 -11.14 12.80 1.06
C GLU A 148 -11.81 11.62 1.78
N LEU A 149 -12.05 11.73 3.09
CA LEU A 149 -12.71 10.69 3.87
C LEU A 149 -14.15 10.44 3.39
N ALA A 150 -14.91 11.51 3.11
CA ALA A 150 -16.26 11.38 2.57
C ALA A 150 -16.27 10.63 1.22
N ASN A 151 -15.32 10.95 0.33
CA ASN A 151 -15.14 10.25 -0.94
C ASN A 151 -14.75 8.78 -0.76
N LEU A 152 -13.88 8.47 0.20
CA LEU A 152 -13.49 7.10 0.50
C LEU A 152 -14.65 6.26 1.09
N LEU A 153 -15.45 6.86 1.98
CA LEU A 153 -16.62 6.20 2.55
C LEU A 153 -17.70 5.98 1.47
N ALA A 154 -17.88 6.91 0.53
CA ALA A 154 -18.72 6.68 -0.66
C ALA A 154 -18.14 5.59 -1.57
N LEU A 155 -16.82 5.55 -1.79
CA LEU A 155 -16.16 4.53 -2.61
C LEU A 155 -16.34 3.12 -2.04
N LEU A 156 -16.06 2.90 -0.76
CA LEU A 156 -16.08 1.58 -0.12
C LEU A 156 -17.45 1.19 0.49
N GLY A 157 -18.27 2.16 0.89
CA GLY A 157 -19.62 1.94 1.44
C GLY A 157 -20.76 2.09 0.43
N GLY A 158 -20.51 2.74 -0.72
CA GLY A 158 -21.48 3.02 -1.78
C GLY A 158 -22.04 4.45 -1.72
N GLY A 159 -22.50 4.94 -2.88
CA GLY A 159 -23.08 6.28 -3.04
C GLY A 159 -22.21 7.27 -3.82
N THR A 160 -22.60 8.55 -3.83
CA THR A 160 -21.97 9.58 -4.67
C THR A 160 -20.56 9.96 -4.22
N VAL A 161 -19.58 9.63 -5.06
CA VAL A 161 -18.20 10.13 -5.01
C VAL A 161 -18.16 11.50 -5.70
N ARG A 162 -17.39 12.44 -5.15
CA ARG A 162 -17.24 13.83 -5.61
C ARG A 162 -15.76 14.20 -5.67
N PRO A 163 -15.05 13.89 -6.76
CA PRO A 163 -13.60 14.15 -6.86
C PRO A 163 -13.25 15.65 -6.85
N ASP A 164 -14.21 16.50 -7.24
CA ASP A 164 -14.10 17.96 -7.24
C ASP A 164 -14.18 18.59 -5.83
N SER A 165 -13.46 19.68 -5.58
CA SER A 165 -13.40 20.34 -4.26
C SER A 165 -13.34 21.87 -4.36
N GLY A 166 -13.88 22.59 -3.37
CA GLY A 166 -13.98 24.05 -3.38
C GLY A 166 -15.04 24.60 -4.35
N ALA A 167 -14.66 24.89 -5.60
CA ALA A 167 -15.54 25.46 -6.63
C ALA A 167 -15.57 24.56 -7.87
N PRO A 168 -16.65 24.58 -8.69
CA PRO A 168 -16.80 23.62 -9.77
C PRO A 168 -15.71 23.69 -10.85
N GLY A 169 -15.00 22.59 -11.06
CA GLY A 169 -13.98 22.40 -12.09
C GLY A 169 -12.54 22.46 -11.56
N TYR A 170 -11.69 21.56 -12.07
CA TYR A 170 -10.35 21.29 -11.55
C TYR A 170 -9.43 22.54 -11.44
N ASP A 171 -9.05 22.87 -10.21
CA ASP A 171 -8.16 23.96 -9.84
C ASP A 171 -6.85 23.48 -9.19
N GLY A 172 -6.02 22.78 -9.97
CA GLY A 172 -4.73 22.25 -9.51
C GLY A 172 -3.63 22.26 -10.56
N VAL A 173 -2.48 21.66 -10.22
CA VAL A 173 -1.22 21.79 -10.97
C VAL A 173 -1.22 21.23 -12.39
N GLN A 174 -2.19 20.37 -12.72
CA GLN A 174 -2.35 19.78 -14.06
C GLN A 174 -3.09 20.70 -15.05
N ARG A 175 -3.61 21.86 -14.60
CA ARG A 175 -4.25 22.86 -15.45
C ARG A 175 -3.34 23.29 -16.60
N ALA A 176 -3.90 23.41 -17.80
CA ALA A 176 -3.17 23.80 -19.01
C ALA A 176 -2.42 25.14 -18.86
N ASP A 177 -3.00 26.09 -18.12
CA ASP A 177 -2.45 27.43 -17.85
C ASP A 177 -1.60 27.54 -16.57
N TRP A 178 -1.40 26.44 -15.83
CA TRP A 178 -0.64 26.45 -14.59
C TRP A 178 0.84 26.83 -14.79
N ALA A 179 1.42 27.55 -13.84
CA ALA A 179 2.78 28.06 -13.93
C ALA A 179 3.86 26.95 -13.76
N GLY A 180 4.65 26.73 -14.82
CA GLY A 180 5.78 25.80 -14.83
C GLY A 180 5.49 24.45 -15.50
N GLU A 181 6.55 23.68 -15.73
CA GLU A 181 6.59 22.55 -16.67
C GLU A 181 6.81 21.17 -16.01
N ILE A 182 6.84 21.10 -14.67
CA ILE A 182 7.21 19.89 -13.92
C ILE A 182 6.03 18.96 -13.57
N PHE A 183 4.86 19.20 -14.16
CA PHE A 183 3.64 18.40 -13.98
C PHE A 183 3.05 18.07 -15.35
N TRP A 184 2.47 16.88 -15.49
CA TRP A 184 1.77 16.48 -16.71
C TRP A 184 0.43 17.23 -16.85
N LYS A 185 0.24 17.92 -17.97
CA LYS A 185 -0.96 18.70 -18.29
C LYS A 185 -1.72 18.06 -19.46
N PRO A 186 -2.68 17.15 -19.22
CA PRO A 186 -3.41 16.45 -20.29
C PRO A 186 -4.08 17.40 -21.29
N ASP A 187 -4.64 18.51 -20.79
CA ASP A 187 -5.30 19.55 -21.58
C ASP A 187 -4.33 20.58 -22.20
N GLY A 188 -3.07 20.58 -21.80
CA GLY A 188 -2.03 21.53 -22.22
C GLY A 188 -1.68 21.43 -23.72
N PRO A 189 -0.86 22.36 -24.24
CA PRO A 189 -0.29 22.23 -25.58
C PRO A 189 0.66 21.03 -25.68
N GLU A 190 0.89 20.52 -26.89
CA GLU A 190 1.80 19.39 -27.11
C GLU A 190 3.24 19.75 -26.74
N ASP A 191 3.89 18.86 -25.97
CA ASP A 191 5.24 19.04 -25.43
C ASP A 191 5.43 20.31 -24.57
N GLY A 192 4.32 20.90 -24.09
CA GLY A 192 4.30 22.05 -23.18
C GLY A 192 4.62 21.73 -21.71
N ASP A 193 5.01 20.49 -21.41
CA ASP A 193 5.50 20.07 -20.10
C ASP A 193 6.55 18.94 -20.20
N SER A 194 7.29 18.72 -19.11
CA SER A 194 8.41 17.78 -19.06
C SER A 194 8.03 16.29 -19.01
N PHE A 195 6.76 15.96 -18.77
CA PHE A 195 6.22 14.60 -18.91
C PHE A 195 5.90 14.32 -20.38
N GLN A 196 5.26 15.24 -21.09
CA GLN A 196 5.02 15.15 -22.54
C GLN A 196 6.36 15.12 -23.30
N ALA A 197 7.14 16.21 -23.22
CA ALA A 197 8.37 16.37 -24.00
C ALA A 197 9.48 15.39 -23.58
N GLY A 198 9.56 15.09 -22.28
CA GLY A 198 10.61 14.26 -21.71
C GLY A 198 10.31 12.76 -21.69
N LEU A 199 9.08 12.38 -21.36
CA LEU A 199 8.70 10.97 -21.12
C LEU A 199 7.68 10.45 -22.13
N GLY A 200 7.22 11.29 -23.06
CA GLY A 200 6.26 10.93 -24.09
C GLY A 200 4.82 10.84 -23.61
N PHE A 201 4.48 11.34 -22.41
CA PHE A 201 3.09 11.28 -21.92
C PHE A 201 2.12 11.90 -22.94
N PRO A 202 0.92 11.32 -23.13
CA PRO A 202 -0.03 11.78 -24.13
C PRO A 202 -0.72 13.09 -23.71
N ARG A 203 -1.29 13.81 -24.69
CA ARG A 203 -2.36 14.77 -24.43
C ARG A 203 -3.68 14.04 -24.27
N HIS A 204 -4.58 14.55 -23.44
CA HIS A 204 -5.95 14.05 -23.32
C HIS A 204 -6.92 15.22 -23.02
N PRO A 205 -7.23 16.08 -24.01
CA PRO A 205 -8.17 17.19 -23.81
C PRO A 205 -9.53 16.72 -23.29
N GLY A 206 -10.08 17.43 -22.30
CA GLY A 206 -11.28 17.09 -21.55
C GLY A 206 -11.05 16.20 -20.32
N LEU A 207 -9.84 15.66 -20.11
CA LEU A 207 -9.61 14.65 -19.05
C LEU A 207 -9.91 15.18 -17.66
N LEU A 208 -9.47 16.39 -17.33
CA LEU A 208 -9.65 16.95 -15.99
C LEU A 208 -11.12 17.33 -15.73
N GLU A 209 -11.87 17.71 -16.77
CA GLU A 209 -13.31 17.94 -16.68
C GLU A 209 -14.08 16.62 -16.47
N GLU A 210 -13.72 15.55 -17.19
CA GLU A 210 -14.30 14.21 -17.04
C GLU A 210 -13.97 13.60 -15.66
N ALA A 211 -12.72 13.71 -15.22
CA ALA A 211 -12.24 13.12 -13.97
C ALA A 211 -12.91 13.72 -12.72
N MET A 212 -13.21 15.02 -12.73
CA MET A 212 -13.86 15.71 -11.60
C MET A 212 -15.37 15.43 -11.49
N GLN A 213 -16.01 14.83 -12.50
CA GLN A 213 -17.46 14.61 -12.45
C GLN A 213 -17.87 13.69 -11.28
N PRO A 214 -18.90 14.06 -10.50
CA PRO A 214 -19.47 13.17 -9.50
C PRO A 214 -20.04 11.88 -10.10
N PHE A 215 -19.82 10.75 -9.44
CA PHE A 215 -20.28 9.44 -9.90
C PHE A 215 -20.72 8.55 -8.73
N GLU A 216 -21.54 7.54 -8.98
CA GLU A 216 -21.98 6.58 -7.96
C GLU A 216 -21.02 5.39 -7.84
N SER A 217 -20.50 5.13 -6.64
CA SER A 217 -19.86 3.85 -6.33
C SER A 217 -20.90 2.81 -5.91
N GLN A 218 -20.63 1.55 -6.25
CA GLN A 218 -21.43 0.41 -5.81
C GLN A 218 -21.23 0.05 -4.33
N GLY A 219 -20.10 0.48 -3.73
CA GLY A 219 -19.64 0.00 -2.43
C GLY A 219 -19.15 -1.45 -2.48
N LEU A 220 -18.46 -1.90 -1.44
CA LEU A 220 -18.07 -3.30 -1.28
C LEU A 220 -19.29 -4.13 -0.84
N ALA A 221 -19.58 -5.21 -1.56
CA ALA A 221 -20.65 -6.16 -1.22
C ALA A 221 -20.28 -7.10 -0.06
N LEU A 222 -19.08 -6.96 0.49
CA LEU A 222 -18.50 -7.76 1.58
C LEU A 222 -18.22 -6.87 2.79
N PRO A 223 -18.28 -7.40 4.03
CA PRO A 223 -17.80 -6.68 5.19
C PRO A 223 -16.31 -6.36 5.03
N TRP A 224 -15.91 -5.17 5.47
CA TRP A 224 -14.52 -4.74 5.41
C TRP A 224 -13.97 -4.34 6.78
N LEU A 225 -12.73 -4.72 7.03
CA LEU A 225 -11.92 -4.37 8.19
C LEU A 225 -10.91 -3.31 7.76
N ARG A 226 -10.62 -2.33 8.62
CA ARG A 226 -9.73 -1.21 8.31
C ARG A 226 -8.69 -0.96 9.39
N CYS A 227 -7.47 -0.65 8.97
CA CYS A 227 -6.40 -0.11 9.82
C CYS A 227 -6.30 1.43 9.66
N TRP A 228 -5.62 2.07 10.61
CA TRP A 228 -5.03 3.40 10.43
C TRP A 228 -3.73 3.30 9.62
N GLY A 229 -3.57 4.16 8.61
CA GLY A 229 -2.29 4.47 7.96
C GLY A 229 -1.86 5.91 8.25
N ASN A 230 -0.68 6.29 7.75
CA ASN A 230 -0.09 7.60 8.03
C ASN A 230 -0.91 8.74 7.44
N HIS A 231 -1.40 8.60 6.22
CA HIS A 231 -2.14 9.66 5.52
C HIS A 231 -3.51 9.96 6.16
N GLU A 232 -4.03 9.07 7.03
CA GLU A 232 -5.19 9.36 7.89
C GLU A 232 -4.87 10.26 9.10
N GLU A 233 -3.63 10.31 9.59
CA GLU A 233 -3.24 11.02 10.84
C GLU A 233 -2.33 12.25 10.56
N VAL A 234 -1.48 12.16 9.54
CA VAL A 234 -0.47 13.16 9.20
C VAL A 234 -0.52 13.56 7.72
N CYS A 235 -0.38 14.86 7.48
CA CYS A 235 -0.39 15.51 6.18
C CYS A 235 0.70 14.91 5.27
N GLN A 236 0.31 14.52 4.05
CA GLN A 236 1.18 13.82 3.08
C GLN A 236 1.91 12.60 3.68
N GLY A 237 1.32 11.92 4.67
CA GLY A 237 1.90 10.75 5.32
C GLY A 237 3.11 11.04 6.23
N VAL A 238 3.47 12.31 6.43
CA VAL A 238 4.75 12.70 7.05
C VAL A 238 4.60 13.87 8.04
N GLY A 239 3.79 14.87 7.73
CA GLY A 239 3.70 16.15 8.42
C GLY A 239 2.64 16.21 9.53
N VAL A 240 3.02 16.59 10.75
CA VAL A 240 2.07 16.77 11.86
C VAL A 240 1.05 17.87 11.52
N VAL A 241 -0.25 17.58 11.71
CA VAL A 241 -1.33 18.52 11.40
C VAL A 241 -1.44 19.61 12.48
N THR A 242 -0.67 20.69 12.31
CA THR A 242 -0.69 21.83 13.22
C THR A 242 -2.00 22.63 13.13
N ARG A 243 -2.30 23.44 14.14
CA ARG A 243 -3.47 24.34 14.14
C ARG A 243 -3.38 25.44 13.06
N GLU A 244 -2.19 25.75 12.55
CA GLU A 244 -2.03 26.67 11.41
C GLU A 244 -2.22 25.94 10.08
N LEU A 245 -1.62 24.75 9.92
CA LEU A 245 -1.83 23.92 8.74
C LEU A 245 -3.32 23.59 8.54
N SER A 246 -4.01 23.20 9.63
CA SER A 246 -5.46 22.97 9.67
C SER A 246 -6.28 24.15 9.13
N ARG A 247 -5.88 25.40 9.39
CA ARG A 247 -6.53 26.59 8.81
C ARG A 247 -6.19 26.76 7.33
N ARG A 248 -4.93 26.56 6.95
CA ARG A 248 -4.44 26.81 5.60
C ARG A 248 -4.92 25.77 4.58
N MET A 249 -5.05 24.50 4.96
CA MET A 249 -5.58 23.45 4.08
C MET A 249 -7.03 23.69 3.66
N ALA A 250 -7.84 24.31 4.51
CA ALA A 250 -9.21 24.74 4.19
C ALA A 250 -9.30 26.12 3.51
N GLY A 251 -8.18 26.84 3.40
CA GLY A 251 -8.09 28.17 2.80
C GLY A 251 -7.96 28.15 1.27
N SER A 252 -7.69 29.33 0.71
CA SER A 252 -7.53 29.55 -0.73
C SER A 252 -6.08 29.54 -1.24
N ARG A 253 -5.07 29.55 -0.37
CA ARG A 253 -3.68 29.83 -0.77
C ARG A 253 -2.87 28.56 -1.07
N LYS A 254 -2.87 28.11 -2.32
CA LYS A 254 -2.10 26.94 -2.77
C LYS A 254 -0.65 27.34 -3.09
N PRO A 255 0.36 26.93 -2.29
CA PRO A 255 1.75 27.35 -2.47
C PRO A 255 2.35 26.74 -3.75
N ILE A 256 3.14 27.53 -4.49
CA ILE A 256 3.68 27.12 -5.80
C ILE A 256 5.21 27.05 -5.86
N ALA A 257 5.91 27.35 -4.77
CA ALA A 257 7.37 27.34 -4.69
C ALA A 257 7.89 27.13 -3.26
N MET A 258 9.10 26.59 -3.17
CA MET A 258 9.84 26.43 -1.91
C MET A 258 10.05 27.78 -1.20
N PRO A 259 9.93 27.84 0.14
CA PRO A 259 10.35 29.00 0.92
C PRO A 259 11.87 29.20 0.82
N PRO A 260 12.39 30.44 0.73
CA PRO A 260 13.82 30.70 0.66
C PRO A 260 14.55 30.48 1.99
N ASP A 261 13.82 30.31 3.10
CA ASP A 261 14.32 30.06 4.46
C ASP A 261 14.27 28.57 4.89
N ILE A 262 13.85 27.67 4.00
CA ILE A 262 14.00 26.23 4.20
C ILE A 262 15.42 25.84 3.80
N ASP A 263 16.21 25.49 4.81
CA ASP A 263 17.48 24.77 4.62
C ASP A 263 17.19 23.34 4.12
N PRO A 264 17.73 22.93 2.96
CA PRO A 264 17.61 21.57 2.44
C PRO A 264 18.09 20.46 3.38
N ASP A 265 19.10 20.71 4.23
CA ASP A 265 19.65 19.68 5.14
C ASP A 265 18.72 19.40 6.33
N SER A 266 17.82 20.33 6.66
CA SER A 266 16.79 20.20 7.71
C SER A 266 15.35 20.25 7.18
N ALA A 267 15.15 20.18 5.86
CA ALA A 267 13.85 20.30 5.21
C ALA A 267 12.85 19.22 5.64
N LEU A 268 13.30 17.96 5.75
CA LEU A 268 12.45 16.83 6.20
C LEU A 268 11.94 17.05 7.64
N GLU A 269 12.81 17.35 8.59
CA GLU A 269 12.38 17.59 9.99
C GLU A 269 11.50 18.83 10.10
N THR A 270 11.80 19.87 9.31
CA THR A 270 10.96 21.08 9.24
C THR A 270 9.56 20.75 8.71
N PHE A 271 9.44 19.91 7.69
CA PHE A 271 8.13 19.47 7.18
C PHE A 271 7.41 18.59 8.21
N VAL A 272 8.10 17.64 8.85
CA VAL A 272 7.49 16.79 9.88
C VAL A 272 6.88 17.60 11.02
N GLN A 273 7.60 18.61 11.55
CA GLN A 273 7.16 19.38 12.71
C GLN A 273 6.21 20.55 12.37
N ALA A 274 6.32 21.16 11.18
CA ALA A 274 5.55 22.35 10.80
C ALA A 274 5.37 22.47 9.27
N PRO A 275 4.49 21.66 8.64
CA PRO A 275 4.21 21.73 7.20
C PRO A 275 3.76 23.12 6.74
N GLU A 276 3.14 23.92 7.62
CA GLU A 276 2.73 25.29 7.29
C GLU A 276 3.90 26.20 6.87
N ARG A 277 5.15 25.90 7.28
CA ARG A 277 6.34 26.64 6.81
C ARG A 277 6.55 26.51 5.30
N PHE A 278 6.11 25.42 4.69
CA PHE A 278 6.17 25.20 3.26
C PHE A 278 5.04 25.94 2.50
N MET A 279 4.05 26.50 3.20
CA MET A 279 2.95 27.28 2.61
C MET A 279 3.34 28.75 2.44
N THR A 280 4.17 29.04 1.44
CA THR A 280 4.75 30.38 1.20
C THR A 280 3.74 31.44 0.76
N ASP A 281 4.15 32.71 0.86
CA ASP A 281 3.51 33.85 0.19
C ASP A 281 3.64 33.82 -1.35
N ARG A 282 4.36 32.85 -1.94
CA ARG A 282 4.32 32.54 -3.38
C ARG A 282 3.31 31.42 -3.60
N TYR A 283 2.05 31.81 -3.71
CA TYR A 283 0.90 30.94 -3.87
C TYR A 283 0.06 31.37 -5.10
N LEU A 284 -0.87 30.50 -5.51
CA LEU A 284 -2.02 30.87 -6.35
C LEU A 284 -3.30 30.77 -5.51
N GLU A 285 -4.24 31.69 -5.70
CA GLU A 285 -5.57 31.57 -5.09
C GLU A 285 -6.33 30.44 -5.81
N VAL A 286 -6.76 29.44 -5.05
CA VAL A 286 -7.72 28.41 -5.42
C VAL A 286 -8.99 28.58 -4.60
N ALA A 287 -10.09 27.93 -5.01
CA ALA A 287 -11.31 27.94 -4.21
C ALA A 287 -11.09 27.34 -2.81
N ALA A 288 -11.51 28.05 -1.76
CA ALA A 288 -11.48 27.56 -0.38
C ALA A 288 -12.60 26.53 -0.13
N ASP A 289 -12.37 25.56 0.77
CA ASP A 289 -13.31 24.47 1.03
C ASP A 289 -13.32 24.11 2.54
N PRO A 290 -14.45 24.21 3.25
CA PRO A 290 -14.54 23.79 4.66
C PRO A 290 -14.46 22.26 4.83
N GLY A 291 -14.74 21.48 3.78
CA GLY A 291 -14.58 20.02 3.75
C GLY A 291 -13.12 19.59 3.78
N ARG A 292 -12.18 20.46 3.40
CA ARG A 292 -10.73 20.25 3.55
C ARG A 292 -10.24 20.32 5.01
N ARG A 293 -11.13 20.42 6.01
CA ARG A 293 -10.76 20.30 7.43
C ARG A 293 -10.00 18.98 7.71
N PRO A 294 -9.12 18.92 8.72
CA PRO A 294 -8.63 17.65 9.23
C PRO A 294 -9.76 16.74 9.71
N ILE A 295 -9.57 15.44 9.60
CA ILE A 295 -10.37 14.44 10.31
C ILE A 295 -9.89 14.27 11.76
N GLU A 296 -10.78 13.81 12.62
CA GLU A 296 -10.43 13.31 13.96
C GLU A 296 -10.51 11.77 13.96
N ARG A 297 -9.85 11.10 14.92
CA ARG A 297 -9.87 9.62 14.94
C ARG A 297 -11.28 9.02 15.02
N GLN A 298 -12.19 9.71 15.70
CA GLN A 298 -13.62 9.35 15.77
C GLN A 298 -14.40 9.53 14.46
N ASP A 299 -13.90 10.29 13.48
CA ASP A 299 -14.51 10.35 12.13
C ASP A 299 -14.30 9.02 11.36
N LEU A 300 -13.33 8.19 11.76
CA LEU A 300 -12.93 6.97 11.05
C LEU A 300 -13.34 5.67 11.78
N LEU A 301 -12.90 5.52 13.03
CA LEU A 301 -12.99 4.30 13.83
C LEU A 301 -13.00 4.69 15.32
N PRO A 302 -13.96 4.20 16.13
CA PRO A 302 -14.02 4.53 17.56
C PRO A 302 -12.88 3.89 18.39
N GLU A 303 -12.27 2.82 17.89
CA GLU A 303 -11.10 2.15 18.47
C GLU A 303 -10.01 2.01 17.38
N SER A 304 -8.79 2.47 17.65
CA SER A 304 -7.70 2.43 16.66
C SER A 304 -7.21 1.01 16.34
N TYR A 305 -7.33 0.09 17.29
CA TYR A 305 -6.96 -1.32 17.20
C TYR A 305 -8.04 -2.18 17.87
N TYR A 306 -8.42 -3.28 17.22
CA TYR A 306 -9.59 -4.07 17.60
C TYR A 306 -9.49 -5.52 17.10
N VAL A 307 -10.46 -6.36 17.47
CA VAL A 307 -10.54 -7.77 17.06
C VAL A 307 -11.83 -8.04 16.31
N HIS A 308 -11.76 -8.83 15.24
CA HIS A 308 -12.92 -9.32 14.50
C HIS A 308 -12.80 -10.84 14.28
N ASP A 309 -13.82 -11.60 14.67
CA ASP A 309 -13.86 -13.06 14.55
C ASP A 309 -14.79 -13.46 13.38
N ALA A 310 -14.24 -14.08 12.34
CA ALA A 310 -15.00 -14.58 11.19
C ALA A 310 -14.71 -16.06 10.94
N GLY A 311 -15.74 -16.91 11.10
CA GLY A 311 -15.59 -18.36 11.00
C GLY A 311 -14.52 -18.89 11.98
N PRO A 312 -13.55 -19.72 11.53
CA PRO A 312 -12.44 -20.22 12.34
C PRO A 312 -11.28 -19.23 12.50
N VAL A 313 -11.36 -18.02 11.92
CA VAL A 313 -10.29 -17.02 11.93
C VAL A 313 -10.61 -15.89 12.91
N ARG A 314 -9.57 -15.43 13.60
CA ARG A 314 -9.51 -14.18 14.34
C ARG A 314 -8.61 -13.20 13.59
N PHE A 315 -9.17 -12.07 13.20
CA PHE A 315 -8.44 -10.91 12.73
C PHE A 315 -8.11 -10.02 13.93
N ILE A 316 -6.86 -9.59 14.04
CA ILE A 316 -6.42 -8.61 15.03
C ILE A 316 -5.85 -7.42 14.27
N THR A 317 -6.59 -6.30 14.30
CA THR A 317 -6.18 -5.03 13.69
C THR A 317 -5.34 -4.26 14.69
N LEU A 318 -4.16 -3.81 14.24
CA LEU A 318 -3.22 -3.00 15.01
C LEU A 318 -3.17 -1.57 14.46
N ASP A 319 -3.02 -0.60 15.36
CA ASP A 319 -2.61 0.75 15.00
C ASP A 319 -1.10 0.82 15.06
N THR A 320 -0.48 1.24 13.96
CA THR A 320 0.99 1.33 13.84
C THR A 320 1.46 2.74 13.51
N VAL A 321 0.56 3.73 13.51
CA VAL A 321 0.84 5.08 13.04
C VAL A 321 1.50 5.91 14.14
N CYS A 322 2.63 6.55 13.84
CA CYS A 322 3.27 7.48 14.75
C CYS A 322 2.70 8.89 14.55
N GLY A 323 1.69 9.29 15.34
CA GLY A 323 1.10 10.65 15.35
C GLY A 323 2.04 11.80 15.74
N ARG A 324 3.36 11.57 15.74
CA ARG A 324 4.44 12.57 15.84
C ARG A 324 5.16 12.79 14.50
N GLY A 325 4.69 12.16 13.42
CA GLY A 325 5.13 12.36 12.05
C GLY A 325 6.40 11.60 11.64
N GLY A 326 6.69 11.69 10.34
CA GLY A 326 7.54 10.75 9.60
C GLY A 326 6.77 9.52 9.12
N ALA A 327 7.18 8.97 7.97
CA ALA A 327 6.48 7.86 7.32
C ALA A 327 6.59 6.51 8.05
N ASP A 328 7.66 6.27 8.81
CA ASP A 328 7.79 5.01 9.57
C ASP A 328 6.71 4.87 10.65
N GLY A 329 6.37 3.63 10.97
CA GLY A 329 5.44 3.28 12.04
C GLY A 329 6.10 3.04 13.40
N SER A 330 5.26 2.74 14.39
CA SER A 330 5.66 2.40 15.76
C SER A 330 4.59 1.55 16.46
N ILE A 331 4.91 0.94 17.61
CA ILE A 331 3.91 0.30 18.46
C ILE A 331 4.33 0.41 19.93
N ASP A 332 3.39 0.79 20.80
CA ASP A 332 3.66 1.06 22.22
C ASP A 332 3.54 -0.21 23.10
N ALA A 333 4.02 -0.11 24.33
CA ALA A 333 3.93 -1.21 25.30
C ALA A 333 2.46 -1.56 25.66
N THR A 334 1.53 -0.61 25.57
CA THR A 334 0.11 -0.80 25.89
C THR A 334 -0.56 -1.73 24.87
N GLN A 335 -0.38 -1.45 23.58
CA GLN A 335 -0.96 -2.22 22.50
C GLN A 335 -0.32 -3.61 22.39
N LEU A 336 0.99 -3.75 22.65
CA LEU A 336 1.63 -5.06 22.77
C LEU A 336 1.07 -5.90 23.92
N HIS A 337 0.78 -5.28 25.08
CA HIS A 337 0.13 -6.00 26.18
C HIS A 337 -1.32 -6.40 25.81
N TRP A 338 -2.09 -5.50 25.21
CA TRP A 338 -3.43 -5.80 24.70
C TRP A 338 -3.42 -6.95 23.68
N LEU A 339 -2.47 -6.94 22.74
CA LEU A 339 -2.28 -7.98 21.73
C LEU A 339 -1.96 -9.34 22.38
N GLU A 340 -1.06 -9.38 23.37
CA GLU A 340 -0.79 -10.60 24.15
C GLU A 340 -2.07 -11.16 24.78
N ARG A 341 -2.91 -10.31 25.39
CA ARG A 341 -4.22 -10.73 25.94
C ARG A 341 -5.19 -11.25 24.87
N ARG A 342 -5.28 -10.59 23.70
CA ARG A 342 -6.15 -11.01 22.57
C ARG A 342 -5.70 -12.30 21.89
N LEU A 343 -4.41 -12.63 21.96
CA LEU A 343 -3.85 -13.91 21.50
C LEU A 343 -4.14 -15.05 22.47
N GLU A 344 -3.95 -14.84 23.78
CA GLU A 344 -4.25 -15.85 24.82
C GLU A 344 -5.70 -16.39 24.75
N GLU A 345 -6.66 -15.52 24.42
CA GLU A 345 -8.09 -15.84 24.28
C GLU A 345 -8.41 -16.94 23.25
N VAL A 346 -7.53 -17.18 22.27
CA VAL A 346 -7.76 -18.10 21.14
C VAL A 346 -6.74 -19.23 21.05
N HIS A 347 -6.06 -19.54 22.16
CA HIS A 347 -5.07 -20.61 22.26
C HIS A 347 -5.44 -21.62 23.34
N SER A 348 -5.65 -22.88 22.97
CA SER A 348 -5.79 -23.98 23.95
C SER A 348 -4.48 -24.31 24.66
N ARG A 349 -3.34 -23.89 24.09
CA ARG A 349 -2.04 -23.81 24.74
C ARG A 349 -1.21 -22.67 24.13
N PHE A 350 -0.44 -21.95 24.92
CA PHE A 350 0.49 -20.91 24.44
C PHE A 350 1.80 -20.89 25.23
N ARG A 351 2.74 -20.02 24.83
CA ARG A 351 4.02 -19.83 25.52
C ARG A 351 4.16 -18.49 26.21
N THR A 352 4.49 -18.53 27.49
CA THR A 352 4.86 -17.34 28.28
C THR A 352 6.24 -16.81 27.87
N ARG A 353 6.59 -15.61 28.35
CA ARG A 353 7.84 -14.90 27.98
C ARG A 353 9.11 -15.65 28.42
N ASP A 354 9.03 -16.47 29.46
CA ASP A 354 10.07 -17.39 29.94
C ASP A 354 10.16 -18.71 29.15
N GLY A 355 9.31 -18.90 28.14
CA GLY A 355 9.23 -20.10 27.30
C GLY A 355 8.40 -21.25 27.88
N SER A 356 7.85 -21.12 29.10
CA SER A 356 6.94 -22.11 29.69
C SER A 356 5.68 -22.31 28.83
N VAL A 357 5.02 -23.46 28.94
CA VAL A 357 3.80 -23.77 28.18
C VAL A 357 2.60 -23.73 29.11
N VAL A 358 1.69 -22.79 28.86
CA VAL A 358 0.43 -22.64 29.61
C VAL A 358 -0.70 -23.31 28.81
N PRO A 359 -1.33 -24.39 29.33
CA PRO A 359 -2.58 -24.89 28.79
C PRO A 359 -3.76 -24.02 29.27
N THR A 360 -4.79 -23.88 28.45
CA THR A 360 -6.00 -23.11 28.78
C THR A 360 -7.25 -23.99 28.60
N ARG A 361 -8.45 -23.38 28.69
CA ARG A 361 -9.72 -24.00 28.27
C ARG A 361 -10.28 -23.38 26.99
N ASN A 362 -9.49 -22.58 26.29
CA ASN A 362 -9.91 -21.80 25.14
C ASN A 362 -9.85 -22.65 23.86
N GLU A 363 -10.72 -22.36 22.90
CA GLU A 363 -10.68 -23.00 21.57
C GLU A 363 -9.60 -22.35 20.70
N ASN A 364 -9.02 -23.14 19.77
CA ASN A 364 -8.03 -22.60 18.84
C ASN A 364 -8.72 -21.95 17.64
N ARG A 365 -8.47 -20.65 17.43
CA ARG A 365 -8.71 -19.99 16.13
C ARG A 365 -7.40 -19.88 15.35
N TYR A 366 -7.48 -19.57 14.07
CA TYR A 366 -6.33 -19.07 13.31
C TYR A 366 -6.21 -17.56 13.50
N VAL A 367 -5.00 -17.02 13.71
CA VAL A 367 -4.82 -15.57 13.84
C VAL A 367 -4.19 -14.97 12.57
N VAL A 368 -4.87 -13.93 12.07
CA VAL A 368 -4.42 -13.02 11.02
C VAL A 368 -4.22 -11.64 11.63
N VAL A 369 -3.01 -11.09 11.56
CA VAL A 369 -2.71 -9.73 12.00
C VAL A 369 -2.90 -8.76 10.82
N LEU A 370 -3.54 -7.62 11.06
CA LEU A 370 -3.68 -6.53 10.10
C LEU A 370 -3.01 -5.26 10.67
N SER A 371 -2.17 -4.58 9.89
CA SER A 371 -1.64 -3.24 10.19
C SER A 371 -1.25 -2.53 8.91
N HIS A 372 -1.08 -1.21 8.95
CA HIS A 372 -0.50 -0.49 7.80
C HIS A 372 0.99 -0.81 7.61
N HIS A 373 1.80 -0.60 8.65
CA HIS A 373 3.24 -0.87 8.61
C HIS A 373 3.56 -2.36 8.77
N GLY A 374 4.58 -2.84 8.06
CA GLY A 374 5.22 -4.14 8.30
C GLY A 374 6.39 -4.05 9.27
N TYR A 375 6.97 -5.19 9.66
CA TYR A 375 8.04 -5.24 10.67
C TYR A 375 9.25 -4.36 10.31
N ASP A 376 9.67 -4.36 9.03
CA ASP A 376 10.87 -3.61 8.62
C ASP A 376 10.63 -2.08 8.52
N SER A 377 9.40 -1.60 8.77
CA SER A 377 8.98 -0.19 8.76
C SER A 377 8.39 0.27 10.12
N LEU A 378 8.63 -0.46 11.21
CA LEU A 378 8.23 -0.09 12.58
C LEU A 378 9.38 0.60 13.35
N SER A 379 10.04 1.54 12.67
CA SER A 379 11.33 2.14 13.06
C SER A 379 11.28 3.63 13.38
N ASN A 380 10.10 4.26 13.53
CA ASN A 380 10.00 5.72 13.65
C ASN A 380 10.79 6.27 14.86
N PRO A 381 11.76 7.18 14.65
CA PRO A 381 12.61 7.70 15.73
C PRO A 381 11.87 8.65 16.70
N ARG A 382 10.61 9.01 16.43
CA ARG A 382 9.81 9.92 17.27
C ARG A 382 8.85 9.18 18.22
N CYS A 383 8.71 7.87 18.09
CA CYS A 383 7.80 7.01 18.86
C CYS A 383 8.56 5.79 19.47
N GLU A 384 7.85 4.88 20.15
CA GLU A 384 8.46 3.65 20.68
C GLU A 384 8.80 2.66 19.56
N GLN A 385 10.09 2.34 19.41
CA GLN A 385 10.59 1.34 18.48
C GLN A 385 10.50 -0.05 19.13
N ARG A 386 9.49 -0.85 18.74
CA ARG A 386 9.24 -2.20 19.30
C ARG A 386 8.94 -3.27 18.25
N ALA A 387 9.57 -3.13 17.07
CA ALA A 387 9.44 -4.11 15.98
C ALA A 387 9.85 -5.52 16.42
N ASP A 388 10.94 -5.64 17.18
CA ASP A 388 11.46 -6.91 17.70
C ASP A 388 10.52 -7.52 18.76
N GLU A 389 10.05 -6.76 19.75
CA GLU A 389 9.11 -7.32 20.73
C GLU A 389 7.75 -7.70 20.12
N LEU A 390 7.28 -6.99 19.08
CA LEU A 390 6.10 -7.41 18.31
C LEU A 390 6.38 -8.75 17.59
N LEU A 391 7.52 -8.87 16.92
CA LEU A 391 7.89 -10.09 16.20
C LEU A 391 8.06 -11.28 17.16
N GLU A 392 8.76 -11.10 18.28
CA GLU A 392 8.91 -12.13 19.32
C GLU A 392 7.55 -12.52 19.93
N LEU A 393 6.67 -11.54 20.19
CA LEU A 393 5.32 -11.78 20.69
C LEU A 393 4.53 -12.63 19.70
N LEU A 394 4.42 -12.23 18.43
CA LEU A 394 3.69 -12.99 17.41
C LEU A 394 4.28 -14.40 17.22
N LEU A 395 5.61 -14.54 17.21
CA LEU A 395 6.27 -15.84 17.07
C LEU A 395 6.03 -16.79 18.25
N ARG A 396 5.72 -16.30 19.47
CA ARG A 396 5.44 -17.17 20.63
C ARG A 396 4.13 -17.97 20.50
N PHE A 397 3.20 -17.50 19.67
CA PHE A 397 1.84 -17.99 19.56
C PHE A 397 1.67 -18.80 18.27
N ASP A 398 1.71 -20.14 18.39
CA ASP A 398 1.79 -21.08 17.26
C ASP A 398 0.52 -21.10 16.34
N ASN A 399 -0.54 -20.32 16.62
CA ASN A 399 -1.71 -20.14 15.74
C ASN A 399 -1.69 -18.85 14.89
N VAL A 400 -0.72 -17.96 15.11
CA VAL A 400 -0.48 -16.81 14.23
C VAL A 400 0.09 -17.34 12.93
N ILE A 401 -0.62 -17.14 11.82
CA ILE A 401 -0.29 -17.74 10.52
C ILE A 401 0.04 -16.70 9.45
N LEU A 402 -0.47 -15.48 9.61
CA LEU A 402 -0.46 -14.44 8.60
C LEU A 402 -0.41 -13.05 9.26
N TRP A 403 0.36 -12.15 8.67
CA TRP A 403 0.34 -10.72 8.92
C TRP A 403 0.20 -10.01 7.56
N LEU A 404 -0.88 -9.27 7.36
CA LEU A 404 -1.14 -8.46 6.16
C LEU A 404 -0.77 -6.99 6.42
N ASN A 405 -0.04 -6.37 5.49
CA ASN A 405 0.34 -4.95 5.56
C ASN A 405 0.50 -4.28 4.17
N GLY A 406 0.70 -2.96 4.17
CA GLY A 406 0.91 -2.12 2.99
C GLY A 406 2.16 -1.26 3.15
N HIS A 407 1.99 0.06 3.15
CA HIS A 407 2.98 1.10 3.47
C HIS A 407 4.16 1.26 2.49
N ILE A 408 4.75 0.17 2.00
CA ILE A 408 5.87 0.21 1.03
C ILE A 408 5.40 0.24 -0.42
N HIS A 409 4.08 0.31 -0.66
CA HIS A 409 3.43 0.33 -1.98
C HIS A 409 3.91 -0.79 -2.95
N GLY A 410 4.31 -1.96 -2.43
CA GLY A 410 4.91 -3.03 -3.23
C GLY A 410 4.66 -4.45 -2.72
N ASN A 411 4.47 -5.38 -3.65
CA ASN A 411 4.18 -6.78 -3.37
C ASN A 411 5.38 -7.51 -2.77
N ARG A 412 5.24 -8.00 -1.53
CA ARG A 412 6.30 -8.67 -0.78
C ARG A 412 5.75 -9.84 0.03
N VAL A 413 6.54 -10.90 0.19
CA VAL A 413 6.20 -12.05 1.04
C VAL A 413 7.43 -12.48 1.82
N VAL A 414 7.36 -12.47 3.15
CA VAL A 414 8.45 -12.80 4.06
C VAL A 414 8.00 -13.89 5.03
N GLY A 415 8.73 -15.00 5.08
CA GLY A 415 8.50 -16.01 6.12
C GLY A 415 9.22 -15.58 7.39
N ARG A 416 8.50 -15.05 8.39
CA ARG A 416 9.05 -14.69 9.69
C ARG A 416 9.21 -15.97 10.51
N LYS A 417 10.45 -16.43 10.68
CA LYS A 417 10.80 -17.73 11.29
C LYS A 417 11.21 -17.56 12.74
N GLY A 418 10.69 -18.42 13.61
CA GLY A 418 11.14 -18.53 15.00
C GLY A 418 12.32 -19.48 15.17
N ALA A 419 12.83 -19.56 16.40
CA ALA A 419 13.96 -20.42 16.75
C ALA A 419 13.63 -21.93 16.73
N ARG A 420 12.34 -22.32 16.79
CA ARG A 420 11.91 -23.73 16.67
C ARG A 420 11.72 -24.10 15.20
N HIS A 421 12.10 -25.33 14.82
CA HIS A 421 11.82 -25.85 13.47
C HIS A 421 10.31 -25.85 13.19
N GLY A 422 9.89 -25.22 12.09
CA GLY A 422 8.48 -25.12 11.69
C GLY A 422 7.67 -24.03 12.42
N GLN A 423 8.27 -23.27 13.33
CA GLN A 423 7.64 -22.12 13.97
C GLN A 423 7.78 -20.88 13.08
N GLY A 424 6.67 -20.19 12.85
CA GLY A 424 6.64 -18.91 12.17
C GLY A 424 5.37 -18.67 11.37
N PHE A 425 5.28 -17.49 10.78
CA PHE A 425 4.10 -17.01 10.05
C PHE A 425 4.52 -16.26 8.78
N TRP A 426 3.59 -16.09 7.85
CA TRP A 426 3.80 -15.30 6.65
C TRP A 426 3.49 -13.83 6.90
N GLU A 427 4.46 -12.94 6.71
CA GLU A 427 4.19 -11.53 6.50
C GLU A 427 4.01 -11.29 5.00
N VAL A 428 2.90 -10.65 4.63
CA VAL A 428 2.50 -10.42 3.24
C VAL A 428 2.17 -8.94 3.07
N THR A 429 3.02 -8.26 2.31
CA THR A 429 2.80 -6.88 1.89
C THR A 429 2.14 -6.87 0.51
N THR A 430 1.08 -6.08 0.35
CA THR A 430 0.39 -5.88 -0.93
C THR A 430 0.81 -4.54 -1.53
N ALA A 431 0.88 -4.46 -2.86
CA ALA A 431 1.12 -3.20 -3.54
C ALA A 431 -0.04 -2.21 -3.31
N SER A 432 0.25 -0.92 -3.46
CA SER A 432 -0.77 0.12 -3.41
C SER A 432 -1.76 0.01 -4.55
N LEU A 433 -2.95 0.60 -4.38
CA LEU A 433 -3.80 0.89 -5.54
C LEU A 433 -3.34 2.16 -6.28
N VAL A 434 -2.76 3.15 -5.59
CA VAL A 434 -2.33 4.41 -6.22
C VAL A 434 -1.14 4.27 -7.16
N ASP A 435 -0.09 3.53 -6.79
CA ASP A 435 1.08 3.31 -7.67
C ASP A 435 1.00 1.95 -8.39
N TRP A 436 1.74 1.84 -9.50
CA TRP A 436 1.85 0.61 -10.28
C TRP A 436 2.32 -0.58 -9.41
N PRO A 437 1.68 -1.77 -9.53
CA PRO A 437 0.75 -2.20 -10.58
C PRO A 437 -0.75 -1.83 -10.40
N CYS A 438 -1.10 -1.04 -9.37
CA CYS A 438 -2.48 -0.71 -9.02
C CYS A 438 -3.32 -1.98 -8.76
N GLN A 439 -2.94 -2.78 -7.76
CA GLN A 439 -3.48 -4.13 -7.52
C GLN A 439 -3.97 -4.34 -6.10
N ALA A 440 -4.97 -5.19 -5.95
CA ALA A 440 -5.33 -5.83 -4.68
C ALA A 440 -4.80 -7.26 -4.66
N ARG A 441 -4.98 -7.98 -3.55
CA ARG A 441 -4.55 -9.37 -3.40
C ARG A 441 -5.69 -10.24 -2.88
N LEU A 442 -5.91 -11.39 -3.51
CA LEU A 442 -6.72 -12.45 -2.93
C LEU A 442 -5.81 -13.41 -2.13
N VAL A 443 -6.21 -13.72 -0.90
CA VAL A 443 -5.48 -14.58 0.05
C VAL A 443 -6.38 -15.74 0.47
N GLU A 444 -5.95 -16.96 0.17
CA GLU A 444 -6.70 -18.19 0.43
C GLU A 444 -5.98 -19.04 1.49
N VAL A 445 -6.62 -19.30 2.62
CA VAL A 445 -6.06 -20.13 3.71
C VAL A 445 -6.72 -21.50 3.67
N PHE A 446 -5.94 -22.58 3.59
CA PHE A 446 -6.47 -23.95 3.42
C PHE A 446 -5.53 -25.02 3.97
N ARG A 447 -6.03 -26.27 4.08
CA ARG A 447 -5.20 -27.45 4.36
C ARG A 447 -4.80 -28.13 3.06
N THR A 448 -3.56 -28.60 2.97
CA THR A 448 -3.14 -29.47 1.85
C THR A 448 -3.52 -30.91 2.09
N ALA A 449 -3.60 -31.72 1.04
CA ALA A 449 -3.77 -33.18 1.12
C ALA A 449 -2.69 -33.88 1.98
N ALA A 450 -1.51 -33.27 2.12
CA ALA A 450 -0.43 -33.74 3.01
C ALA A 450 -0.64 -33.36 4.50
N GLY A 451 -1.69 -32.62 4.83
CA GLY A 451 -2.02 -32.18 6.19
C GLY A 451 -1.33 -30.89 6.64
N ALA A 452 -0.59 -30.22 5.76
CA ALA A 452 0.01 -28.92 6.05
C ALA A 452 -1.04 -27.79 5.99
N LEU A 453 -0.75 -26.65 6.63
CA LEU A 453 -1.45 -25.40 6.37
C LEU A 453 -0.77 -24.70 5.19
N ALA A 454 -1.56 -24.17 4.26
CA ALA A 454 -1.09 -23.36 3.14
C ALA A 454 -1.80 -22.00 3.13
N ILE A 455 -1.09 -20.99 2.60
CA ILE A 455 -1.63 -19.67 2.30
C ILE A 455 -1.32 -19.38 0.83
N GLY A 456 -2.36 -19.35 0.01
CA GLY A 456 -2.32 -18.89 -1.37
C GLY A 456 -2.34 -17.37 -1.43
N CYS A 457 -1.68 -16.80 -2.43
CA CYS A 457 -1.73 -15.36 -2.75
C CYS A 457 -1.83 -15.20 -4.27
N THR A 458 -2.84 -14.49 -4.74
CA THR A 458 -3.08 -14.18 -6.16
C THR A 458 -3.28 -12.68 -6.29
N MET A 459 -2.69 -12.01 -7.28
CA MET A 459 -2.97 -10.57 -7.46
C MET A 459 -4.30 -10.41 -8.19
N LEU A 460 -5.06 -9.41 -7.76
CA LEU A 460 -6.36 -9.03 -8.30
C LEU A 460 -6.19 -7.67 -9.01
N ASP A 461 -6.37 -7.67 -10.32
CA ASP A 461 -6.38 -6.50 -11.18
C ASP A 461 -7.80 -5.93 -11.29
N HIS A 462 -7.96 -4.60 -11.20
CA HIS A 462 -9.23 -3.97 -11.58
C HIS A 462 -9.47 -4.10 -13.09
N ASP A 463 -10.73 -3.98 -13.52
CA ASP A 463 -11.16 -4.09 -14.93
C ASP A 463 -10.25 -3.30 -15.91
N GLY A 464 -9.86 -2.09 -15.52
CA GLY A 464 -8.97 -1.23 -16.28
C GLY A 464 -9.64 -0.75 -17.56
N GLU A 465 -10.95 -0.50 -17.50
CA GLU A 465 -11.73 0.21 -18.52
C GLU A 465 -11.76 1.72 -18.18
N GLY A 466 -11.94 2.58 -19.19
CA GLY A 466 -12.06 4.03 -19.04
C GLY A 466 -10.93 4.67 -18.23
N LEU A 467 -11.29 5.63 -17.36
CA LEU A 467 -10.35 6.39 -16.51
C LEU A 467 -9.54 5.49 -15.57
N ALA A 468 -10.06 4.34 -15.13
CA ALA A 468 -9.30 3.37 -14.34
C ALA A 468 -8.19 2.71 -15.16
N GLY A 469 -8.46 2.40 -16.44
CA GLY A 469 -7.44 1.94 -17.37
C GLY A 469 -6.32 2.97 -17.57
N LEU A 470 -6.71 4.23 -17.79
CA LEU A 470 -5.78 5.34 -17.97
C LEU A 470 -4.94 5.64 -16.71
N HIS A 471 -5.55 5.63 -15.52
CA HIS A 471 -4.86 5.74 -14.22
C HIS A 471 -3.68 4.77 -14.12
N ARG A 472 -3.96 3.48 -14.33
CA ARG A 472 -2.98 2.40 -14.26
C ARG A 472 -1.90 2.52 -15.34
N GLU A 473 -2.24 3.00 -16.54
CA GLU A 473 -1.26 3.18 -17.62
C GLU A 473 -0.32 4.37 -17.36
N LEU A 474 -0.85 5.51 -16.90
CA LEU A 474 -0.06 6.66 -16.46
C LEU A 474 0.87 6.26 -15.31
N ALA A 475 0.36 5.55 -14.30
CA ALA A 475 1.14 5.02 -13.18
C ALA A 475 2.27 4.09 -13.64
N ALA A 476 2.01 3.25 -14.65
CA ALA A 476 3.02 2.37 -15.25
C ALA A 476 4.17 3.10 -15.96
N ASN A 477 3.98 4.37 -16.32
CA ASN A 477 4.97 5.19 -17.02
C ASN A 477 5.66 6.23 -16.12
N VAL A 478 5.40 6.24 -14.80
CA VAL A 478 6.17 7.05 -13.84
C VAL A 478 7.57 6.45 -13.67
N PRO A 479 8.67 7.20 -13.92
CA PRO A 479 10.03 6.67 -13.78
C PRO A 479 10.33 6.16 -12.37
N ASP A 480 11.15 5.10 -12.29
CA ASP A 480 11.56 4.38 -11.07
C ASP A 480 10.40 3.72 -10.27
N ASN A 481 9.14 3.96 -10.67
CA ASN A 481 7.92 3.59 -9.94
C ASN A 481 6.89 2.85 -10.81
N GLY A 482 7.14 2.72 -12.11
CA GLY A 482 6.26 2.12 -13.10
C GLY A 482 6.72 0.73 -13.52
N PHE A 483 6.69 0.44 -14.83
CA PHE A 483 7.15 -0.81 -15.44
C PHE A 483 8.61 -1.20 -15.10
N ASP A 484 9.43 -0.24 -14.72
CA ASP A 484 10.84 -0.36 -14.33
C ASP A 484 11.05 -0.65 -12.83
N SER A 485 10.00 -0.52 -12.02
CA SER A 485 10.07 -0.63 -10.56
C SER A 485 10.01 -2.06 -10.03
N TRP A 486 10.43 -2.23 -8.77
CA TRP A 486 10.32 -3.48 -8.02
C TRP A 486 8.91 -3.76 -7.48
N ARG A 487 7.99 -2.78 -7.55
CA ARG A 487 6.69 -2.76 -6.85
C ARG A 487 5.77 -3.94 -7.19
N PRO A 488 5.71 -4.49 -8.43
CA PRO A 488 4.94 -5.69 -8.72
C PRO A 488 5.38 -6.95 -7.97
N GLY A 489 6.60 -6.97 -7.42
CA GLY A 489 7.21 -8.11 -6.73
C GLY A 489 8.28 -8.81 -7.57
N ARG A 490 8.97 -9.78 -6.95
CA ARG A 490 10.06 -10.54 -7.61
C ARG A 490 9.58 -11.90 -8.12
N LEU A 491 9.88 -12.21 -9.38
CA LEU A 491 9.83 -13.59 -9.89
C LEU A 491 11.00 -14.41 -9.33
N SER A 492 10.75 -15.69 -9.04
CA SER A 492 11.79 -16.64 -8.61
C SER A 492 12.64 -17.08 -9.81
N GLY A 493 13.77 -16.41 -10.03
CA GLY A 493 14.72 -16.78 -11.09
C GLY A 493 15.73 -15.70 -11.50
N ASP A 494 15.52 -14.44 -11.12
CA ASP A 494 16.42 -13.34 -11.46
C ASP A 494 17.68 -13.30 -10.57
N PRO A 495 18.90 -13.41 -11.13
CA PRO A 495 20.15 -13.35 -10.37
C PRO A 495 20.63 -11.93 -10.01
N HIS A 496 19.99 -10.86 -10.51
CA HIS A 496 20.52 -9.48 -10.47
C HIS A 496 19.68 -8.47 -9.66
N ALA A 497 19.26 -8.82 -8.43
CA ALA A 497 18.66 -7.85 -7.51
C ALA A 497 19.04 -8.09 -6.02
N PHE A 498 19.93 -7.26 -5.48
CA PHE A 498 20.24 -7.05 -4.05
C PHE A 498 20.41 -8.30 -3.15
N GLY A 499 21.64 -8.56 -2.72
CA GLY A 499 21.95 -9.51 -1.64
C GLY A 499 21.46 -9.04 -0.27
N ALA A 500 21.28 -9.98 0.67
CA ALA A 500 20.82 -9.68 2.02
C ALA A 500 21.84 -8.85 2.81
N GLY A 501 21.50 -7.61 3.17
CA GLY A 501 22.39 -6.73 3.94
C GLY A 501 22.16 -5.22 3.76
N SER A 502 20.92 -4.74 3.81
CA SER A 502 20.60 -3.32 4.00
C SER A 502 19.23 -3.17 4.67
N PRO A 503 19.08 -2.29 5.69
CA PRO A 503 17.77 -1.84 6.15
C PRO A 503 17.13 -0.90 5.11
N VAL A 504 15.92 -0.41 5.39
CA VAL A 504 15.11 0.42 4.49
C VAL A 504 15.93 1.54 3.82
N GLY A 505 15.89 1.55 2.49
CA GLY A 505 16.62 2.51 1.66
C GLY A 505 16.27 2.32 0.19
N ILE A 506 15.49 3.25 -0.35
CA ILE A 506 15.15 3.30 -1.78
C ILE A 506 16.44 3.42 -2.61
N GLY A 507 16.42 2.82 -3.80
CA GLY A 507 17.62 2.32 -4.50
C GLY A 507 18.80 3.28 -4.64
N LYS A 508 19.98 2.81 -4.25
CA LYS A 508 21.26 3.42 -4.68
C LYS A 508 21.48 3.13 -6.17
N SER A 509 21.28 4.14 -7.01
CA SER A 509 21.64 4.07 -8.43
C SER A 509 23.15 3.85 -8.61
N HIS A 510 23.53 3.12 -9.66
CA HIS A 510 24.90 2.65 -9.85
C HIS A 510 25.79 3.71 -10.52
N LEU A 511 26.94 3.98 -9.92
CA LEU A 511 28.17 4.37 -10.62
C LEU A 511 29.32 3.46 -10.15
N PRO A 512 30.28 3.12 -11.02
CA PRO A 512 31.14 1.96 -10.81
C PRO A 512 32.27 2.21 -9.82
N MET A 513 32.54 1.23 -8.95
CA MET A 513 33.82 1.07 -8.26
C MET A 513 34.34 -0.37 -8.43
N ASN A 514 35.67 -0.51 -8.49
CA ASN A 514 36.34 -1.76 -8.85
C ASN A 514 36.20 -2.82 -7.76
N GLY A 515 36.07 -4.09 -8.16
CA GLY A 515 35.89 -5.20 -7.24
C GLY A 515 37.18 -5.95 -6.93
N GLU A 516 37.43 -6.20 -5.64
CA GLU A 516 38.36 -7.27 -5.21
C GLU A 516 37.98 -7.95 -3.87
N ASP A 517 37.00 -7.43 -3.11
CA ASP A 517 36.82 -7.76 -1.68
C ASP A 517 35.53 -8.53 -1.33
N MET A 518 35.21 -9.60 -2.08
CA MET A 518 33.94 -10.36 -1.93
C MET A 518 34.09 -11.86 -1.60
N LEU A 519 35.18 -12.27 -0.94
CA LEU A 519 35.45 -13.69 -0.61
C LEU A 519 35.82 -13.96 0.86
N ARG A 520 34.86 -13.79 1.80
CA ARG A 520 34.96 -14.37 3.17
C ARG A 520 33.62 -14.43 3.94
N ARG A 521 32.88 -15.55 3.80
CA ARG A 521 32.12 -16.29 4.86
C ARG A 521 31.05 -17.24 4.25
N ALA A 522 31.40 -18.51 4.09
CA ALA A 522 30.43 -19.58 3.76
C ALA A 522 30.85 -20.93 4.40
N ARG A 523 29.93 -21.53 5.19
CA ARG A 523 29.93 -22.81 6.00
C ARG A 523 29.01 -22.52 7.23
N GLN A 524 28.16 -23.37 7.82
CA GLN A 524 27.78 -24.82 7.78
C GLN A 524 26.40 -24.97 8.52
N TRP A 525 25.67 -26.09 8.71
CA TRP A 525 25.79 -27.54 8.46
C TRP A 525 24.39 -28.26 8.43
N ARG A 526 24.31 -29.40 7.72
CA ARG A 526 23.50 -30.65 7.92
C ARG A 526 22.19 -30.74 8.76
N ILE A 527 21.12 -31.14 8.06
CA ILE A 527 20.26 -32.36 8.22
C ILE A 527 20.04 -32.99 9.63
N VAL A 528 18.75 -33.07 10.07
CA VAL A 528 18.14 -34.15 10.90
C VAL A 528 16.66 -34.38 10.45
N ARG A 529 15.96 -35.45 10.89
CA ARG A 529 14.60 -35.90 10.47
C ARG A 529 13.48 -35.73 11.53
N HIS A 530 12.23 -35.94 11.09
CA HIS A 530 10.98 -36.29 11.84
C HIS A 530 10.07 -35.10 12.27
N ARG A 531 8.73 -35.27 12.47
CA ARG A 531 7.81 -36.44 12.39
C ARG A 531 6.39 -36.01 11.93
N ARG A 532 5.45 -36.96 11.76
CA ARG A 532 4.01 -36.67 11.53
C ARG A 532 3.38 -35.97 12.74
N TRP A 533 2.43 -35.08 12.47
CA TRP A 533 1.46 -34.59 13.46
C TRP A 533 0.35 -35.62 13.70
N ALA A 534 -0.19 -35.63 14.91
CA ALA A 534 -1.47 -36.22 15.27
C ALA A 534 -2.24 -35.15 16.06
N TRP A 535 -3.57 -35.19 15.97
CA TRP A 535 -4.48 -34.26 16.64
C TRP A 535 -4.59 -34.56 18.15
#